data_AF-A0A066XX13-F1
#
_entry.id   AF-A0A066XX13-F1
#
_cell.length_a   1.000
_cell.length_b   1.000
_cell.length_c   1.000
_cell.angle_alpha   90.00
_cell.angle_beta   90.00
_cell.angle_gamma   90.00
#
_symmetry.space_group_name_H-M   'P 1'
#
loop_
_entity.id
_entity.type
_entity.pdbx_description
1 polymer ?
#
loop_
_entity_poly.entity_id
_entity_poly.type
_entity_poly.pdbx_seq_one_letter_code
_entity_poly.pdbx_strand_id
1 'polypeptide(L)'
;MVNQRYELEAITGHRLDPNDPARVEMRCQWTEGGFTWEPEEHLQLDAPRLWRSYIKTHNHRQVLGNQEDLWIVLKVKSHSKLANGLVQLRVSWVGSTEETTETESFVQKNRPQALNEYWMALGGRKTALGSRKAKGGNDSATAKASSVD
;
A
#
# COMPACT_ATOMS: atom_id res chain seq x y z
N MET A 1 -19.08 18.27 -21.89
CA MET A 1 -17.99 18.62 -20.96
C MET A 1 -16.82 17.71 -21.29
N VAL A 2 -15.71 18.24 -21.80
CA VAL A 2 -14.53 17.43 -22.10
C VAL A 2 -13.84 17.14 -20.77
N ASN A 3 -13.77 15.87 -20.39
CA ASN A 3 -13.11 15.42 -19.17
C ASN A 3 -11.61 15.39 -19.47
N GLN A 4 -10.95 16.55 -19.35
CA GLN A 4 -9.53 16.70 -19.62
C GLN A 4 -8.77 15.92 -18.55
N ARG A 5 -8.18 14.79 -18.94
CA ARG A 5 -7.34 13.98 -18.05
C ARG A 5 -5.93 14.55 -18.13
N TYR A 6 -5.51 15.24 -17.07
CA TYR A 6 -4.13 15.64 -16.90
C TYR A 6 -3.28 14.40 -16.63
N GLU A 7 -2.31 14.13 -17.49
CA GLU A 7 -1.36 13.03 -17.32
C GLU A 7 -0.05 13.58 -16.76
N LEU A 8 0.46 12.91 -15.73
CA LEU A 8 1.75 13.26 -15.14
C LEU A 8 2.86 12.84 -16.10
N GLU A 9 3.64 13.81 -16.58
CA GLU A 9 4.74 13.59 -17.50
C GLU A 9 6.03 13.26 -16.75
N ALA A 10 6.37 14.03 -15.71
CA ALA A 10 7.62 13.86 -14.97
C ALA A 10 7.53 14.39 -13.53
N ILE A 11 8.44 13.89 -12.69
CA ILE A 11 8.75 14.49 -11.39
C ILE A 11 10.07 15.22 -11.55
N THR A 12 10.08 16.51 -11.22
CA THR A 12 11.19 17.43 -11.55
C THR A 12 11.86 18.03 -10.32
N GLY A 13 11.32 17.78 -9.12
CA GLY A 13 11.81 18.37 -7.88
C GLY A 13 11.16 17.75 -6.66
N HIS A 14 11.71 18.03 -5.49
CA HIS A 14 11.14 17.70 -4.18
C HIS A 14 11.44 18.82 -3.19
N ARG A 15 10.61 18.95 -2.15
CA ARG A 15 10.79 19.90 -1.04
C ARG A 15 10.06 19.41 0.21
N LEU A 16 10.32 20.04 1.35
CA LEU A 16 9.43 19.91 2.51
C LEU A 16 8.08 20.56 2.22
N ASP A 17 7.01 19.91 2.66
CA ASP A 17 5.69 20.52 2.67
C ASP A 17 5.73 21.78 3.57
N PRO A 18 5.34 22.96 3.04
CA PRO A 18 5.38 24.21 3.81
C PRO A 18 4.43 24.22 5.01
N ASN A 19 3.44 23.32 5.05
CA ASN A 19 2.45 23.21 6.13
C ASN A 19 2.73 22.04 7.08
N ASP A 20 3.50 21.05 6.65
CA ASP A 20 3.87 19.87 7.44
C ASP A 20 5.35 19.50 7.22
N PRO A 21 6.28 19.94 8.08
CA PRO A 21 7.71 19.67 7.89
C PRO A 21 8.07 18.18 8.02
N ALA A 22 7.13 17.31 8.42
CA ALA A 22 7.31 15.86 8.39
C ALA A 22 7.07 15.24 7.01
N ARG A 23 6.63 16.03 6.03
CA ARG A 23 6.21 15.56 4.70
C ARG A 23 7.04 16.15 3.59
N VAL A 24 7.14 15.37 2.52
CA VAL A 24 7.79 15.75 1.27
C VAL A 24 6.72 15.97 0.21
N GLU A 25 6.81 17.10 -0.48
CA GLU A 25 6.09 17.37 -1.71
C GLU A 25 7.03 17.15 -2.90
N MET A 26 6.44 16.68 -4.00
CA MET A 26 7.11 16.39 -5.25
C MET A 26 6.58 17.32 -6.34
N ARG A 27 7.48 17.93 -7.10
CA ARG A 27 7.12 18.83 -8.20
C ARG A 27 6.74 18.02 -9.42
N CYS A 28 5.47 18.05 -9.75
CA CYS A 28 4.89 17.37 -10.90
C CYS A 28 4.92 18.27 -12.13
N GLN A 29 5.35 17.72 -13.26
CA GLN A 29 5.20 18.30 -14.59
C GLN A 29 4.08 17.56 -15.32
N TRP A 30 3.13 18.29 -15.86
CA TRP A 30 1.98 17.75 -16.58
C TRP A 30 2.17 17.89 -18.09
N THR A 31 1.57 16.99 -18.87
CA THR A 31 1.68 16.99 -20.34
C THR A 31 1.21 18.28 -21.02
N GLU A 32 0.40 19.11 -20.34
CA GLU A 32 -0.05 20.42 -20.83
C GLU A 32 0.91 21.57 -20.49
N GLY A 33 2.11 21.26 -19.96
CA GLY A 33 3.17 22.24 -19.68
C GLY A 33 3.05 22.94 -18.32
N GLY A 34 2.15 22.51 -17.45
CA GLY A 34 1.96 23.04 -16.09
C GLY A 34 2.81 22.33 -15.04
N PHE A 35 2.94 22.96 -13.87
CA PHE A 35 3.55 22.35 -12.68
C PHE A 35 2.65 22.48 -11.45
N THR A 36 2.60 21.42 -10.65
CA THR A 36 2.03 21.44 -9.29
C THR A 36 2.99 20.81 -8.29
N TRP A 37 2.74 21.04 -7.02
CA TRP A 37 3.38 20.33 -5.92
C TRP A 37 2.37 19.34 -5.37
N GLU A 38 2.71 18.06 -5.41
CA GLU A 38 1.84 16.99 -4.93
C GLU A 38 2.50 16.27 -3.75
N PRO A 39 1.73 15.81 -2.76
CA PRO A 39 2.25 14.94 -1.71
C PRO A 39 2.95 13.71 -2.31
N GLU A 40 4.12 13.36 -1.77
CA GLU A 40 4.85 12.18 -2.20
C GLU A 40 4.00 10.90 -2.16
N GLU A 41 3.16 10.75 -1.14
CA GLU A 41 2.23 9.64 -0.95
C GLU A 41 1.32 9.43 -2.18
N HIS A 42 0.81 10.51 -2.79
CA HIS A 42 -0.04 10.41 -3.98
C HIS A 42 0.75 9.87 -5.16
N LEU A 43 1.95 10.38 -5.41
CA LEU A 43 2.76 9.95 -6.55
C LEU A 43 3.24 8.51 -6.41
N GLN A 44 3.54 8.08 -5.19
CA GLN A 44 3.94 6.71 -4.93
C GLN A 44 2.80 5.71 -5.18
N LEU A 45 1.53 6.13 -5.04
CA LEU A 45 0.34 5.31 -5.31
C LEU A 45 -0.12 5.40 -6.77
N ASP A 46 -0.22 6.62 -7.31
CA ASP A 46 -0.86 6.89 -8.60
C ASP A 46 0.13 6.82 -9.77
N ALA A 47 1.39 7.19 -9.54
CA ALA A 47 2.45 7.20 -10.55
C ALA A 47 3.74 6.49 -10.08
N PRO A 48 3.65 5.23 -9.58
CA PRO A 48 4.78 4.54 -8.95
C PRO A 48 5.99 4.37 -9.85
N ARG A 49 5.82 4.32 -11.18
CA ARG A 49 6.92 4.23 -12.13
C ARG A 49 7.75 5.51 -12.18
N LEU A 50 7.09 6.66 -12.27
CA LEU A 50 7.75 7.97 -12.30
C LEU A 50 8.40 8.27 -10.95
N TRP A 51 7.69 8.02 -9.84
CA TRP A 51 8.26 8.14 -8.50
C TRP A 51 9.51 7.28 -8.32
N ARG A 52 9.46 5.98 -8.66
CA ARG A 52 10.64 5.09 -8.60
C ARG A 52 11.80 5.57 -9.47
N SER A 53 11.50 6.14 -10.64
CA SER A 53 12.55 6.67 -11.52
C SER A 53 13.24 7.88 -10.89
N TYR A 54 12.46 8.77 -10.27
CA TYR A 54 12.96 9.97 -9.63
C TYR A 54 13.86 9.67 -8.43
N ILE A 55 13.37 8.83 -7.49
CA ILE A 55 14.08 8.55 -6.25
C ILE A 55 15.36 7.70 -6.43
N LYS A 56 15.51 7.03 -7.58
CA LYS A 56 16.74 6.29 -7.92
C LYS A 56 17.94 7.22 -8.10
N THR A 57 17.72 8.45 -8.52
CA THR A 57 18.77 9.42 -8.81
C THR A 57 18.78 10.61 -7.84
N HIS A 58 17.76 10.72 -6.98
CA HIS A 58 17.61 11.81 -6.03
C HIS A 58 17.44 11.29 -4.60
N ASN A 59 18.31 11.75 -3.70
CA ASN A 59 18.14 11.55 -2.26
C ASN A 59 17.05 12.48 -1.69
N HIS A 60 15.82 12.32 -2.18
CA HIS A 60 14.69 13.20 -1.89
C HIS A 60 14.37 13.32 -0.39
N ARG A 61 14.60 12.26 0.40
CA ARG A 61 14.38 12.27 1.84
C ARG A 61 15.40 13.08 2.63
N GLN A 62 16.53 13.47 2.03
CA GLN A 62 17.53 14.31 2.71
C GLN A 62 16.94 15.64 3.21
N VAL A 63 15.89 16.15 2.57
CA VAL A 63 15.21 17.39 3.01
C VAL A 63 14.55 17.28 4.37
N LEU A 64 14.28 16.06 4.87
CA LEU A 64 13.77 15.82 6.23
C LEU A 64 14.89 15.89 7.29
N GLY A 65 16.16 15.96 6.89
CA GLY A 65 17.30 15.98 7.82
C GLY A 65 17.36 14.74 8.72
N ASN A 66 17.75 14.92 9.98
CA ASN A 66 17.86 13.86 10.99
C ASN A 66 16.50 13.34 11.50
N GLN A 67 15.40 13.66 10.83
CA GLN A 67 14.06 13.18 11.18
C GLN A 67 13.79 11.78 10.61
N GLU A 68 14.80 10.90 10.65
CA GLU A 68 14.73 9.55 10.09
C GLU A 68 13.61 8.71 10.71
N ASP A 69 13.11 9.07 11.90
CA ASP A 69 12.01 8.39 12.59
C ASP A 69 10.60 8.78 12.09
N LEU A 70 10.48 9.68 11.11
CA LEU A 70 9.19 10.10 10.54
C LEU A 70 8.71 9.16 9.41
N TRP A 71 8.76 7.85 9.65
CA TRP A 71 8.22 6.88 8.71
C TRP A 71 6.70 6.81 8.82
N ILE A 72 6.03 7.19 7.74
CA ILE A 72 4.57 7.14 7.64
C ILE A 72 4.18 5.86 6.89
N VAL A 73 3.30 5.05 7.48
CA VAL A 73 2.72 3.91 6.78
C VAL A 73 1.92 4.41 5.59
N LEU A 74 2.33 4.00 4.39
CA LEU A 74 1.64 4.29 3.14
C LEU A 74 0.44 3.38 2.97
N LYS A 75 0.66 2.07 3.10
CA LYS A 75 -0.37 1.07 2.80
C LYS A 75 -0.09 -0.25 3.49
N VAL A 76 -1.15 -0.91 3.96
CA VAL A 76 -1.09 -2.31 4.36
C VAL A 76 -1.23 -3.20 3.12
N LYS A 77 -0.26 -4.09 2.91
CA LYS A 77 -0.16 -4.95 1.72
C LYS A 77 -0.82 -6.31 1.95
N SER A 78 -0.57 -6.90 3.10
CA SER A 78 -1.09 -8.22 3.46
C SER A 78 -1.17 -8.39 4.96
N HIS A 79 -1.89 -9.40 5.42
CA HIS A 79 -1.93 -9.81 6.81
C HIS A 79 -1.61 -11.30 6.96
N SER A 80 -1.08 -11.68 8.12
CA SER A 80 -0.97 -13.06 8.56
C SER A 80 -1.48 -13.18 10.00
N LYS A 81 -1.97 -14.37 10.34
CA LYS A 81 -2.31 -14.72 11.72
C LYS A 81 -1.18 -15.55 12.31
N LEU A 82 -0.76 -15.15 13.51
CA LEU A 82 0.16 -15.92 14.32
C LEU A 82 -0.59 -17.02 15.09
N ALA A 83 0.15 -18.02 15.56
CA ALA A 83 -0.40 -19.15 16.32
C ALA A 83 -1.09 -18.70 17.62
N ASN A 84 -0.64 -17.60 18.23
CA ASN A 84 -1.25 -17.00 19.43
C ASN A 84 -2.48 -16.12 19.11
N GLY A 85 -2.97 -16.11 17.86
CA GLY A 85 -4.11 -15.34 17.43
C GLY A 85 -3.84 -13.87 17.12
N LEU A 86 -2.61 -13.38 17.33
CA LEU A 86 -2.22 -12.02 16.93
C LEU A 86 -2.13 -11.88 15.41
N VAL A 87 -2.34 -10.66 14.93
CA VAL A 87 -2.24 -10.31 13.51
C VAL A 87 -0.96 -9.53 13.26
N GLN A 88 -0.20 -9.99 12.27
CA GLN A 88 0.92 -9.26 11.68
C GLN A 88 0.50 -8.70 10.33
N LEU A 89 0.96 -7.49 10.04
CA LEU A 89 0.66 -6.74 8.83
C LEU A 89 1.95 -6.46 8.09
N ARG A 90 2.01 -6.79 6.81
CA ARG A 90 3.07 -6.30 5.94
C ARG A 90 2.68 -4.92 5.45
N VAL A 91 3.53 -3.92 5.68
CA VAL A 91 3.27 -2.52 5.34
C VAL A 91 4.35 -1.97 4.42
N SER A 92 3.97 -1.02 3.57
CA SER A 92 4.90 -0.17 2.83
C SER A 92 4.92 1.24 3.42
N TRP A 93 6.00 1.99 3.17
CA TRP A 93 6.25 3.29 3.77
C TRP A 93 6.27 4.42 2.73
N VAL A 94 5.82 5.61 3.11
CA VAL A 94 5.94 6.82 2.27
C VAL A 94 7.42 7.13 2.08
N GLY A 95 7.83 7.36 0.83
CA GLY A 95 9.22 7.70 0.49
C GLY A 95 10.20 6.53 0.52
N SER A 96 9.72 5.30 0.68
CA SER A 96 10.57 4.11 0.65
C SER A 96 10.00 2.99 -0.22
N THR A 97 10.89 2.25 -0.87
CA THR A 97 10.54 1.03 -1.61
C THR A 97 10.47 -0.21 -0.74
N GLU A 98 10.84 -0.08 0.53
CA GLU A 98 10.90 -1.18 1.49
C GLU A 98 9.53 -1.51 2.09
N GLU A 99 9.42 -2.75 2.56
CA GLU A 99 8.25 -3.25 3.29
C GLU A 99 8.71 -3.91 4.57
N THR A 100 7.99 -3.65 5.67
CA THR A 100 8.28 -4.28 6.97
C THR A 100 7.04 -5.02 7.47
N THR A 101 7.24 -5.84 8.51
CA THR A 101 6.15 -6.51 9.21
C THR A 101 5.90 -5.81 10.53
N GLU A 102 4.72 -5.24 10.67
CA GLU A 102 4.29 -4.51 11.85
C GLU A 102 3.13 -5.22 12.56
N THR A 103 2.92 -4.87 13.82
CA THR A 103 1.74 -5.32 14.56
C THR A 103 0.51 -4.53 14.13
N GLU A 104 -0.67 -5.17 14.19
CA GLU A 104 -1.93 -4.46 13.94
C GLU A 104 -2.12 -3.26 14.89
N SER A 105 -1.70 -3.37 16.16
CA SER A 105 -1.76 -2.27 17.13
C SER A 105 -0.86 -1.10 16.77
N PHE A 106 0.35 -1.36 16.26
CA PHE A 106 1.24 -0.30 15.76
C PHE A 106 0.59 0.48 14.62
N VAL A 107 0.05 -0.22 13.62
CA VAL A 107 -0.58 0.45 12.46
C VAL A 107 -1.86 1.18 12.89
N GLN A 108 -2.66 0.59 13.78
CA GLN A 108 -3.87 1.23 14.33
C GLN A 108 -3.56 2.54 15.05
N LYS A 109 -2.43 2.61 15.78
CA LYS A 109 -2.00 3.81 16.50
C LYS A 109 -1.45 4.88 15.56
N ASN A 110 -0.60 4.51 14.61
CA ASN A 110 0.17 5.47 13.82
C ASN A 110 -0.50 5.84 12.48
N ARG A 111 -1.33 4.94 11.91
CA ARG A 111 -2.03 5.17 10.63
C ARG A 111 -3.38 4.43 10.60
N PRO A 112 -4.34 4.82 11.46
CA PRO A 112 -5.65 4.16 11.56
C PRO A 112 -6.41 4.13 10.23
N GLN A 113 -6.24 5.15 9.39
CA GLN A 113 -6.89 5.27 8.07
C GLN A 113 -6.44 4.16 7.12
N ALA A 114 -5.12 3.95 6.96
CA ALA A 114 -4.58 2.90 6.09
C ALA A 114 -4.99 1.49 6.55
N LEU A 115 -5.08 1.27 7.86
CA LEU A 115 -5.58 0.00 8.41
C LEU A 115 -7.06 -0.22 8.08
N ASN A 116 -7.88 0.82 8.26
CA ASN A 116 -9.30 0.75 7.96
C ASN A 116 -9.56 0.50 6.47
N GLU A 117 -8.89 1.23 5.59
CA GLU A 117 -8.97 1.04 4.13
C GLU A 117 -8.65 -0.40 3.74
N TYR A 118 -7.57 -0.97 4.30
CA TYR A 118 -7.16 -2.33 4.04
C TYR A 118 -8.24 -3.34 4.45
N TRP A 119 -8.76 -3.25 5.67
CA TRP A 119 -9.79 -4.18 6.12
C TRP A 119 -11.09 -4.01 5.36
N MET A 120 -11.50 -2.78 5.06
CA MET A 120 -12.71 -2.50 4.30
C MET A 120 -12.63 -3.06 2.87
N ALA A 121 -11.47 -2.98 2.21
CA ALA A 121 -11.25 -3.60 0.91
C ALA A 121 -11.42 -5.12 0.93
N LEU A 122 -11.32 -5.76 2.11
CA LEU A 122 -11.52 -7.20 2.31
C LEU A 122 -12.91 -7.55 2.89
N GLY A 123 -13.85 -6.61 2.88
CA GLY A 123 -15.19 -6.80 3.46
C GLY A 123 -15.21 -6.78 4.99
N GLY A 124 -14.22 -6.11 5.60
CA GLY A 124 -14.06 -5.93 7.04
C GLY A 124 -13.13 -6.96 7.69
N ARG A 125 -12.54 -6.56 8.84
CA ARG A 125 -11.57 -7.39 9.59
C ARG A 125 -12.10 -8.77 9.96
N LYS A 126 -13.35 -8.86 10.42
CA LYS A 126 -13.97 -10.15 10.80
C LYS A 126 -14.05 -11.11 9.62
N THR A 127 -14.37 -10.61 8.43
CA THR A 127 -14.46 -11.37 7.19
C THR A 127 -13.06 -11.84 6.75
N ALA A 128 -12.09 -10.93 6.73
CA ALA A 128 -10.72 -11.22 6.36
C ALA A 128 -10.06 -12.25 7.30
N LEU A 129 -10.36 -12.16 8.59
CA LEU A 129 -9.89 -13.09 9.61
C LEU A 129 -10.86 -14.27 9.81
N GLY A 130 -11.93 -14.39 9.03
CA GLY A 130 -12.80 -15.56 9.09
C GLY A 130 -12.04 -16.81 8.66
N SER A 131 -12.29 -17.94 9.32
CA SER A 131 -11.82 -19.24 8.85
C SER A 131 -12.44 -19.49 7.47
N ARG A 132 -11.64 -19.78 6.43
CA ARG A 132 -12.19 -20.40 5.22
C ARG A 132 -12.91 -21.67 5.67
N LYS A 133 -14.21 -21.81 5.41
CA LYS A 133 -14.85 -23.15 5.42
C LYS A 133 -13.99 -24.04 4.53
N ALA A 134 -13.55 -25.17 5.07
CA ALA A 134 -12.88 -26.21 4.28
C ALA A 134 -13.72 -26.46 3.02
N LYS A 135 -13.13 -26.20 1.85
CA LYS A 135 -13.72 -26.59 0.58
C LYS A 135 -13.70 -28.12 0.61
N GLY A 136 -14.87 -28.72 0.79
CA GLY A 136 -15.05 -30.15 1.00
C GLY A 136 -14.33 -30.94 -0.08
N GLY A 137 -13.50 -31.88 0.35
CA GLY A 137 -12.99 -32.94 -0.52
C GLY A 137 -14.20 -33.76 -0.97
N ASN A 138 -14.51 -33.65 -2.26
CA ASN A 138 -15.29 -34.65 -2.96
C ASN A 138 -14.31 -35.80 -3.26
N ASP A 139 -14.58 -37.00 -2.73
CA ASP A 139 -14.15 -38.27 -3.32
C ASP A 139 -14.83 -39.43 -2.57
N SER A 140 -15.96 -39.90 -3.11
CA SER A 140 -16.27 -41.34 -3.17
C SER A 140 -17.62 -41.56 -3.85
N ALA A 141 -17.56 -42.05 -5.09
CA ALA A 141 -18.23 -43.29 -5.52
C ALA A 141 -18.41 -43.29 -7.04
N THR A 142 -17.40 -43.81 -7.76
CA THR A 142 -17.67 -44.49 -9.03
C THR A 142 -16.75 -45.71 -9.14
N ALA A 143 -17.32 -46.90 -8.97
CA ALA A 143 -16.85 -48.13 -9.63
C ALA A 143 -17.93 -49.22 -9.51
N LYS A 144 -18.56 -49.51 -10.66
CA LYS A 144 -19.36 -50.70 -10.98
C LYS A 144 -18.43 -51.89 -11.25
N ALA A 145 -18.84 -53.09 -10.83
CA ALA A 145 -18.57 -54.44 -11.40
C ALA A 145 -19.06 -55.46 -10.34
N SER A 146 -19.81 -56.54 -10.57
CA SER A 146 -20.19 -57.30 -11.76
C SER A 146 -21.46 -58.12 -11.49
N SER A 147 -22.10 -58.56 -12.56
CA SER A 147 -23.26 -59.45 -12.67
C SER A 147 -22.81 -60.91 -12.78
N VAL A 148 -23.60 -61.86 -12.23
CA VAL A 148 -23.86 -63.27 -12.65
C VAL A 148 -22.62 -64.20 -12.76
N ASP A 149 -22.56 -65.43 -12.24
CA ASP A 149 -23.53 -66.54 -12.08
C ASP A 149 -23.69 -67.05 -10.64
#